data_AF-A0A2G9UKN0-F1
#
_entry.id   AF-A0A2G9UKN0-F1
#
_cell.length_a   1.000
_cell.length_b   1.000
_cell.length_c   1.000
_cell.angle_alpha   90.00
_cell.angle_beta   90.00
_cell.angle_gamma   90.00
#
_symmetry.space_group_name_H-M   'P 1'
#
loop_
_entity.id
_entity.type
_entity.pdbx_description
1 polymer ?
#
loop_
_entity_poly.entity_id
_entity_poly.type
_entity_poly.pdbx_seq_one_letter_code
_entity_poly.pdbx_strand_id
1 'polypeptide(L)'
;MDIFAQALEAQSENMGSDLNQEELIQSKLRKKNDVTYTIEPIEGRAAIQRNFVKLPERAPNYSNRHVTLNERFSIIERGYYLKPTELRQGSRPPRVVLVPTSTTSPEDIMAASLAKMEKRQQDAERKLAKSQETSPCASPPRSIDSVSP
;
A
#
# COMPACT_ATOMS: atom_id res chain seq x y z
N MET A 1 -19.91 50.32 34.57
CA MET A 1 -18.94 49.45 33.87
C MET A 1 -19.69 48.16 33.57
N ASP A 2 -20.30 48.09 32.39
CA ASP A 2 -21.23 47.02 32.01
C ASP A 2 -20.50 45.74 31.63
N ILE A 3 -20.54 44.77 32.54
CA ILE A 3 -19.92 43.45 32.42
C ILE A 3 -20.48 42.67 31.21
N PHE A 4 -21.72 42.98 30.80
CA PHE A 4 -22.37 42.38 29.64
C PHE A 4 -21.81 42.84 28.30
N ALA A 5 -21.26 44.07 28.20
CA ALA A 5 -20.65 44.55 26.96
C ALA A 5 -19.30 43.86 26.70
N GLN A 6 -18.53 43.62 27.76
CA GLN A 6 -17.21 42.98 27.67
C GLN A 6 -17.30 41.49 27.26
N ALA A 7 -18.39 40.81 27.63
CA ALA A 7 -18.63 39.42 27.24
C ALA A 7 -19.01 39.26 25.76
N LEU A 8 -19.71 40.24 25.17
CA LEU A 8 -20.05 40.20 23.74
C LEU A 8 -18.83 40.50 22.86
N GLU A 9 -17.98 41.44 23.28
CA GLU A 9 -16.77 41.81 22.54
C GLU A 9 -15.78 40.64 22.49
N ALA A 10 -15.60 39.93 23.63
CA ALA A 10 -14.77 38.73 23.72
C ALA A 10 -15.30 37.54 22.90
N GLN A 11 -16.61 37.44 22.67
CA GLN A 11 -17.17 36.40 21.78
C GLN A 11 -17.02 36.75 20.29
N SER A 12 -16.93 38.04 19.94
CA SER A 12 -16.74 38.47 18.55
C SER A 12 -15.30 38.26 18.06
N GLU A 13 -14.30 38.47 18.93
CA GLU A 13 -12.89 38.28 18.58
C GLU A 13 -12.53 36.79 18.43
N ASN A 14 -13.13 35.92 19.23
CA ASN A 14 -12.87 34.48 19.21
C ASN A 14 -13.39 33.78 17.94
N MET A 15 -14.43 34.33 17.30
CA MET A 15 -14.99 33.78 16.05
C MET A 15 -14.20 34.23 14.80
N GLY A 16 -13.39 35.29 14.90
CA GLY A 16 -12.58 35.81 13.79
C GLY A 16 -11.23 35.10 13.61
N SER A 17 -10.68 34.51 14.68
CA SER A 17 -9.43 33.75 14.65
C SER A 17 -9.59 32.35 14.06
N ASP A 18 -10.70 31.67 14.35
CA ASP A 18 -10.95 30.30 13.88
C ASP A 18 -11.19 30.25 12.36
N LEU A 19 -11.89 31.24 11.79
CA LEU A 19 -12.10 31.37 10.34
C LEU A 19 -10.77 31.53 9.58
N ASN A 20 -9.84 32.32 10.13
CA ASN A 20 -8.51 32.51 9.54
C ASN A 20 -7.64 31.24 9.67
N GLN A 21 -7.80 30.47 10.74
CA GLN A 21 -7.04 29.26 10.97
C GLN A 21 -7.52 28.11 10.06
N GLU A 22 -8.83 27.97 9.85
CA GLU A 22 -9.39 27.01 8.90
C GLU A 22 -8.99 27.34 7.45
N GLU A 23 -9.04 28.62 7.05
CA GLU A 23 -8.59 29.05 5.73
C GLU A 23 -7.07 28.85 5.56
N LEU A 24 -6.27 29.06 6.61
CA LEU A 24 -4.85 28.78 6.63
C LEU A 24 -4.55 27.26 6.55
N ILE A 25 -5.34 26.42 7.22
CA ILE A 25 -5.21 24.96 7.16
C ILE A 25 -5.59 24.46 5.77
N GLN A 26 -6.71 24.92 5.20
CA GLN A 26 -7.13 24.57 3.85
C GLN A 26 -6.15 25.07 2.79
N SER A 27 -5.62 26.29 2.93
CA SER A 27 -4.60 26.82 2.01
C SER A 27 -3.27 26.09 2.15
N LYS A 28 -2.82 25.73 3.37
CA LYS A 28 -1.64 24.86 3.58
C LYS A 28 -1.85 23.44 3.05
N LEU A 29 -3.07 22.90 3.10
CA LEU A 29 -3.42 21.60 2.53
C LEU A 29 -3.43 21.63 1.00
N ARG A 30 -4.02 22.69 0.41
CA ARG A 30 -4.00 22.93 -1.05
C ARG A 30 -2.56 23.06 -1.56
N LYS A 31 -1.72 23.84 -0.87
CA LYS A 31 -0.31 24.10 -1.22
C LYS A 31 0.59 22.86 -1.20
N LYS A 32 0.13 21.72 -0.67
CA LYS A 32 0.91 20.47 -0.60
C LYS A 32 0.67 19.50 -1.77
N ASN A 33 -0.40 19.68 -2.57
CA ASN A 33 -0.82 18.70 -3.58
C ASN A 33 -1.19 19.34 -4.92
N ASP A 34 -0.51 20.42 -5.33
CA ASP A 34 -0.66 20.98 -6.68
C ASP A 34 -0.01 20.03 -7.69
N VAL A 35 -0.71 18.95 -8.02
CA VAL A 35 -0.33 17.98 -9.05
C VAL A 35 -1.03 18.36 -10.34
N THR A 36 -0.24 18.76 -11.32
CA THR A 36 -0.68 18.99 -12.69
C THR A 36 -0.55 17.71 -13.50
N TYR A 37 -1.48 17.51 -14.43
CA TYR A 37 -1.49 16.35 -15.32
C TYR A 37 -1.50 16.75 -16.79
N THR A 38 -0.86 15.94 -17.63
CA THR A 38 -1.03 15.89 -19.08
C THR A 38 -1.74 14.59 -19.49
N ILE A 39 -2.45 14.62 -20.62
CA ILE A 39 -3.06 13.43 -21.21
C ILE A 39 -2.28 13.12 -22.49
N GLU A 40 -1.60 11.99 -22.52
CA GLU A 40 -0.76 11.55 -23.64
C GLU A 40 -1.40 10.36 -24.36
N PRO A 41 -1.26 10.26 -25.70
CA PRO A 41 -1.80 9.13 -26.47
C PRO A 41 -1.01 7.84 -26.18
N ILE A 42 -1.72 6.72 -26.13
CA ILE A 42 -1.13 5.38 -26.05
C ILE A 42 -0.81 4.89 -27.48
N GLU A 43 0.42 4.45 -27.71
CA GLU A 43 0.82 3.88 -29.00
C GLU A 43 -0.02 2.65 -29.38
N GLY A 44 -0.27 2.46 -30.68
CA GLY A 44 -1.10 1.36 -31.18
C GLY A 44 -2.61 1.52 -30.99
N ARG A 45 -3.10 2.62 -30.38
CA ARG A 45 -4.54 2.89 -30.18
C ARG A 45 -5.13 3.99 -31.08
N ALA A 46 -4.47 4.29 -32.21
CA ALA A 46 -4.86 5.35 -33.13
C ALA A 46 -6.30 5.25 -33.66
N ALA A 47 -6.84 4.03 -33.83
CA ALA A 47 -8.22 3.83 -34.26
C ALA A 47 -9.25 4.40 -33.27
N ILE A 48 -9.01 4.23 -31.97
CA ILE A 48 -9.90 4.70 -30.91
C ILE A 48 -9.70 6.22 -30.70
N GLN A 49 -8.45 6.68 -30.70
CA GLN A 49 -8.07 8.08 -30.49
C GLN A 49 -8.74 9.04 -31.48
N ARG A 50 -8.97 8.60 -32.72
CA ARG A 50 -9.70 9.39 -33.75
C ARG A 50 -11.10 9.82 -33.30
N ASN A 51 -11.74 9.09 -32.40
CA ASN A 51 -13.06 9.45 -31.85
C ASN A 51 -12.95 10.45 -30.67
N PHE A 52 -11.76 10.65 -30.11
CA PHE A 52 -11.54 11.39 -28.86
C PHE A 52 -10.41 12.43 -28.98
N VAL A 53 -10.27 13.07 -30.14
CA VAL A 53 -9.19 14.01 -30.45
C VAL A 53 -9.09 15.20 -29.47
N LYS A 54 -10.21 15.60 -28.86
CA LYS A 54 -10.27 16.70 -27.88
C LYS A 54 -9.92 16.29 -26.44
N LEU A 55 -9.69 15.00 -26.18
CA LEU A 55 -9.41 14.51 -24.83
C LEU A 55 -8.11 15.10 -24.24
N PRO A 56 -7.01 15.24 -24.99
CA PRO A 56 -5.77 15.88 -24.50
C PRO A 56 -5.97 17.30 -23.94
N GLU A 57 -6.85 18.09 -24.57
CA GLU A 57 -7.15 19.47 -24.14
C GLU A 57 -7.85 19.53 -22.77
N ARG A 58 -8.43 18.41 -22.31
CA ARG A 58 -9.14 18.30 -21.03
C ARG A 58 -8.23 17.97 -19.86
N ALA A 59 -6.92 17.83 -20.07
CA ALA A 59 -5.95 17.55 -19.01
C ALA A 59 -6.04 18.49 -17.79
N PRO A 60 -6.31 19.81 -17.93
CA PRO A 60 -6.48 20.72 -16.80
C PRO A 60 -7.62 20.32 -15.85
N ASN A 61 -8.66 19.64 -16.34
CA ASN A 61 -9.81 19.22 -15.54
C ASN A 61 -9.46 18.12 -14.52
N TYR A 62 -8.29 17.52 -14.62
CA TYR A 62 -7.80 16.48 -13.71
C TYR A 62 -6.73 17.02 -12.75
N SER A 63 -6.25 18.25 -12.97
CA SER A 63 -5.20 18.86 -12.16
C SER A 63 -5.75 19.41 -10.84
N ASN A 64 -4.89 19.46 -9.81
CA ASN A 64 -5.19 20.04 -8.50
C ASN A 64 -6.41 19.42 -7.79
N ARG A 65 -6.75 18.16 -8.12
CA ARG A 65 -7.80 17.41 -7.45
C ARG A 65 -7.48 15.92 -7.39
N HIS A 66 -8.25 15.21 -6.57
CA HIS A 66 -8.20 13.76 -6.52
C HIS A 66 -8.83 13.15 -7.78
N VAL A 67 -8.05 12.40 -8.55
CA VAL A 67 -8.49 11.66 -9.74
C VAL A 67 -8.85 10.24 -9.35
N THR A 68 -10.12 9.87 -9.52
CA THR A 68 -10.65 8.55 -9.19
C THR A 68 -10.12 7.47 -10.13
N LEU A 69 -10.22 6.22 -9.70
CA LEU A 69 -9.81 5.07 -10.50
C LEU A 69 -10.63 4.95 -11.79
N ASN A 70 -11.94 5.21 -11.71
CA ASN A 70 -12.83 5.16 -12.87
C ASN A 70 -12.44 6.21 -13.93
N GLU A 71 -12.05 7.42 -13.51
CA GLU A 71 -11.56 8.44 -14.43
C GLU A 71 -10.27 8.02 -15.13
N ARG A 72 -9.36 7.34 -14.42
CA ARG A 72 -8.13 6.80 -15.02
C ARG A 72 -8.44 5.73 -16.06
N PHE A 73 -9.32 4.77 -15.74
CA PHE A 73 -9.73 3.75 -16.70
C PHE A 73 -10.46 4.32 -17.90
N SER A 74 -11.35 5.29 -17.69
CA SER A 74 -12.08 6.00 -18.74
C SER A 74 -11.14 6.67 -19.76
N ILE A 75 -10.01 7.24 -19.31
CA ILE A 75 -9.00 7.81 -20.20
C ILE A 75 -8.25 6.72 -21.00
N ILE A 76 -7.90 5.61 -20.33
CA ILE A 76 -7.20 4.45 -20.92
C ILE A 76 -8.02 3.76 -22.00
N GLU A 77 -9.31 3.55 -21.75
CA GLU A 77 -10.25 2.97 -22.72
C GLU A 77 -10.33 3.79 -24.00
N ARG A 78 -10.18 5.12 -23.90
CA ARG A 78 -10.18 6.04 -25.04
C ARG A 78 -8.82 6.12 -25.74
N GLY A 79 -7.84 5.36 -25.29
CA GLY A 79 -6.52 5.25 -25.90
C GLY A 79 -5.52 6.31 -25.45
N TYR A 80 -5.71 6.90 -24.26
CA TYR A 80 -4.81 7.89 -23.68
C TYR A 80 -4.42 7.47 -22.26
N TYR A 81 -3.40 8.10 -21.68
CA TYR A 81 -3.07 7.92 -20.27
C TYR A 81 -2.82 9.28 -19.60
N LEU A 82 -3.07 9.34 -18.30
CA LEU A 82 -2.89 10.53 -17.50
C LEU A 82 -1.49 10.51 -16.87
N LYS A 83 -0.67 11.51 -17.16
CA LYS A 83 0.73 11.61 -16.73
C LYS A 83 0.92 12.84 -15.84
N PRO A 84 1.41 12.70 -14.61
CA PRO A 84 1.71 13.86 -13.76
C PRO A 84 2.90 14.65 -14.31
N THR A 85 2.77 15.97 -14.42
CA THR A 85 3.78 16.87 -15.00
C THR A 85 4.81 17.31 -13.95
N GLU A 86 4.34 17.70 -12.76
CA GLU A 86 5.21 18.05 -11.64
C GLU A 86 4.81 17.23 -10.41
N LEU A 87 5.63 16.22 -10.09
CA LEU A 87 5.77 15.81 -8.70
C LEU A 87 6.72 16.85 -8.09
N ARG A 88 6.17 17.95 -7.53
CA ARG A 88 6.93 18.75 -6.55
C ARG A 88 7.51 17.72 -5.59
N GLN A 89 8.83 17.56 -5.59
CA GLN A 89 9.51 16.56 -4.77
C GLN A 89 9.18 16.88 -3.32
N GLY A 90 8.11 16.25 -2.83
CA GLY A 90 7.71 16.33 -1.44
C GLY A 90 8.90 15.84 -0.64
N SER A 91 9.31 16.69 0.30
CA SER A 91 10.37 16.48 1.29
C SER A 91 10.72 15.02 1.52
N ARG A 92 12.03 14.72 1.52
CA ARG A 92 12.71 13.49 1.98
C ARG A 92 11.76 12.47 2.61
N PRO A 93 11.72 11.21 2.12
CA PRO A 93 10.82 10.19 2.65
C PRO A 93 10.92 10.13 4.17
N PRO A 94 9.78 10.01 4.89
CA PRO A 94 9.80 9.99 6.35
C PRO A 94 10.76 8.91 6.81
N ARG A 95 11.69 9.30 7.68
CA ARG A 95 12.71 8.40 8.22
C ARG A 95 12.00 7.47 9.21
N VAL A 96 11.47 6.35 8.71
CA VAL A 96 10.80 5.35 9.54
C VAL A 96 11.87 4.62 10.34
N VAL A 97 11.81 4.73 11.67
CA VAL A 97 12.64 3.96 12.59
C VAL A 97 11.73 2.96 13.28
N LEU A 98 12.07 1.67 13.19
CA LEU A 98 11.40 0.64 13.98
C LEU A 98 11.79 0.85 15.44
N VAL A 99 10.82 1.23 16.26
CA VAL A 99 10.95 1.28 17.72
C VAL A 99 10.42 -0.05 18.26
N PRO A 100 11.26 -0.91 18.86
CA PRO A 100 10.80 -2.13 19.51
C PRO A 100 9.82 -1.77 20.64
N THR A 101 8.62 -2.36 20.63
CA THR A 101 7.58 -2.12 21.65
C THR A 101 7.63 -3.11 22.80
N SER A 102 8.54 -4.09 22.76
CA SER A 102 8.76 -5.06 23.84
C SER A 102 9.99 -4.68 24.68
N THR A 103 9.89 -4.90 25.99
CA THR A 103 11.00 -4.72 26.96
C THR A 103 12.07 -5.81 26.85
N THR A 104 11.94 -6.72 25.89
CA THR A 104 12.88 -7.82 25.67
C THR A 104 14.13 -7.29 25.00
N SER A 105 15.30 -7.60 25.54
CA SER A 105 16.57 -7.21 24.95
C SER A 105 16.65 -7.72 23.50
N PRO A 106 17.27 -6.98 22.57
CA PRO A 106 17.62 -7.50 21.24
C PRO A 106 18.34 -8.86 21.31
N GLU A 107 19.11 -9.10 22.38
CA GLU A 107 19.82 -10.36 22.63
C GLU A 107 18.86 -11.51 22.93
N ASP A 108 17.80 -11.26 23.71
CA ASP A 108 16.77 -12.25 24.02
C ASP A 108 15.99 -12.67 22.77
N ILE A 109 15.73 -11.72 21.88
CA ILE A 109 15.04 -11.95 20.61
C ILE A 109 15.90 -12.86 19.71
N MET A 110 17.21 -12.57 19.62
CA MET A 110 18.15 -13.39 18.85
C MET A 110 18.31 -14.79 19.45
N ALA A 111 18.42 -14.90 20.78
CA ALA A 111 18.50 -16.18 21.47
C ALA A 111 17.25 -17.03 21.24
N ALA A 112 16.06 -16.44 21.33
CA ALA A 112 14.80 -17.13 21.05
C ALA A 112 14.69 -17.60 19.59
N SER A 113 15.23 -16.83 18.65
CA SER A 113 15.29 -17.20 17.23
C SER A 113 16.22 -18.38 16.99
N LEU A 114 17.41 -18.38 17.61
CA LEU A 114 18.36 -19.49 17.52
C LEU A 114 17.80 -20.77 18.13
N ALA A 115 17.21 -20.70 19.33
CA ALA A 115 16.61 -21.86 20.00
C ALA A 115 15.47 -22.48 19.18
N LYS A 116 14.65 -21.66 18.48
CA LYS A 116 13.61 -22.16 17.58
C LYS A 116 14.18 -22.85 16.35
N MET A 117 15.30 -22.37 15.82
CA MET A 117 15.98 -22.98 14.67
C MET A 117 16.60 -24.32 15.04
N GLU A 118 17.28 -24.39 16.18
CA GLU A 118 17.91 -25.61 16.71
C GLU A 118 16.88 -26.70 16.98
N LYS A 119 15.76 -26.36 17.63
CA LYS A 119 14.66 -27.31 17.86
C LYS A 119 14.09 -27.88 16.55
N ARG A 120 13.98 -27.06 15.50
CA ARG A 120 13.51 -27.53 14.17
C ARG A 120 14.52 -28.49 13.52
N GLN A 121 15.82 -28.25 13.70
CA GLN A 121 16.85 -29.16 13.19
C GLN A 121 16.79 -30.51 13.90
N GLN A 122 16.72 -30.50 15.23
CA GLN A 122 16.60 -31.74 16.03
C GLN A 122 15.33 -32.54 15.69
N ASP A 123 14.19 -31.87 15.50
CA ASP A 123 12.94 -32.52 15.11
C ASP A 123 13.03 -33.12 13.69
N ALA A 124 13.76 -32.49 12.77
CA ALA A 124 13.98 -33.00 11.42
C ALA A 124 14.91 -34.22 11.42
N GLU A 125 15.99 -34.19 12.19
CA GLU A 125 16.92 -35.31 12.37
C GLU A 125 16.23 -36.52 13.02
N ARG A 126 15.40 -36.29 14.05
CA ARG A 126 14.63 -37.36 14.70
C ARG A 126 13.63 -38.02 13.75
N LYS A 127 13.00 -37.23 12.87
CA LYS A 127 12.11 -37.76 11.82
C LYS A 127 12.89 -38.60 10.79
N LEU A 128 14.10 -38.16 10.43
CA LEU A 128 14.95 -38.88 9.47
C LEU A 128 15.44 -40.23 10.03
N ALA A 129 15.88 -40.25 11.30
CA ALA A 129 16.34 -41.47 11.98
C ALA A 129 15.22 -42.52 12.12
N LYS A 130 13.98 -42.08 12.40
CA LYS A 130 12.83 -42.98 12.57
C LYS A 130 12.36 -43.62 11.26
N SER A 131 12.71 -43.05 10.10
CA SER A 131 12.39 -43.61 8.78
C SER A 131 13.38 -44.70 8.33
N GLN A 132 14.53 -44.87 8.99
CA GLN A 132 15.52 -45.89 8.63
C GLN A 132 15.34 -47.23 9.37
N GLU A 133 14.55 -47.29 10.45
CA GLU A 133 14.31 -48.53 11.22
C GLU A 133 13.23 -49.45 10.62
N THR A 134 12.43 -49.01 9.65
CA THR A 134 11.41 -49.87 9.00
C THR A 134 11.90 -50.35 7.64
N SER A 135 12.85 -51.29 7.65
CA SER A 135 13.18 -52.11 6.47
C SER A 135 12.64 -53.52 6.71
N PRO A 136 11.47 -53.90 6.17
CA PRO A 136 10.95 -55.24 6.36
C PRO A 136 11.63 -56.21 5.38
N CYS A 137 12.36 -57.13 6.02
CA CYS A 137 12.85 -58.42 5.56
C CYS A 137 12.04 -59.01 4.39
N ALA A 138 12.74 -59.30 3.28
CA ALA A 138 12.21 -60.04 2.14
C ALA A 138 11.78 -61.46 2.54
N SER A 139 10.60 -61.89 2.08
CA SER A 139 10.16 -63.30 2.14
C SER A 139 9.56 -63.72 0.78
N PRO A 140 9.74 -64.99 0.38
CA PRO A 140 9.81 -65.41 -1.04
C PRO A 140 8.43 -65.70 -1.67
N PRO A 141 8.35 -65.83 -3.02
CA PRO A 141 7.07 -65.98 -3.71
C PRO A 141 6.47 -67.37 -3.45
N ARG A 142 5.19 -67.42 -3.08
CA ARG A 142 4.40 -68.65 -3.09
C ARG A 142 3.56 -68.71 -4.37
N SER A 143 3.90 -69.67 -5.23
CA SER A 143 2.98 -70.24 -6.23
C SER A 143 1.76 -70.85 -5.53
N ILE A 144 0.56 -70.67 -6.08
CA ILE A 144 -0.36 -71.75 -6.47
C ILE A 144 -1.54 -71.20 -7.29
N ASP A 145 -1.64 -71.77 -8.49
CA ASP A 145 -2.82 -72.34 -9.17
C ASP A 145 -4.20 -71.68 -9.17
N SER A 146 -4.62 -71.40 -10.41
CA SER A 146 -5.83 -71.91 -11.07
C SER A 146 -7.19 -71.69 -10.42
N VAL A 147 -8.08 -70.98 -11.13
CA VAL A 147 -9.26 -71.57 -11.80
C VAL A 147 -9.66 -70.64 -12.97
N SER A 148 -9.95 -71.25 -14.13
CA SER A 148 -10.46 -70.62 -15.36
C SER A 148 -12.00 -70.83 -15.46
N PRO A 149 -12.69 -70.21 -16.43
CA PRO A 149 -13.96 -69.47 -16.28
C PRO A 149 -15.21 -70.26 -15.87
#